data_AF-A0A7Z9M6A2-F1
#
_entry.id   AF-A0A7Z9M6A2-F1
#
_cell.length_a   1.000
_cell.length_b   1.000
_cell.length_c   1.000
_cell.angle_alpha   90.00
_cell.angle_beta   90.00
_cell.angle_gamma   90.00
#
_symmetry.space_group_name_H-M   'P 1'
#
loop_
_entity.id
_entity.type
_entity.pdbx_description
1 polymer ?
#
loop_
_entity_poly.entity_id
_entity_poly.type
_entity_poly.pdbx_seq_one_letter_code
_entity_poly.pdbx_strand_id
1 'polypeptide(L)'
;MVKEPKVDIEPGSATFKAKVKIKAGKIKTTKNAKGEMDITYLKETNRIKIKVRELKIKLSFEFLGQKVSIGTIDLAHYYKPSFEFAGPKPIQNQVEIEQPDKTKKIIYIVSANENLILEKDKVTVYSDLEFTAAE
;
A
#
# COMPACT_ATOMS: atom_id res chain seq x y z
N MET A 1 -21.44 1.01 -5.13
CA MET A 1 -21.01 1.36 -3.75
C MET A 1 -20.24 0.20 -3.16
N VAL A 2 -19.03 0.46 -2.64
CA VAL A 2 -18.19 -0.52 -1.94
C VAL A 2 -18.63 -0.63 -0.47
N LYS A 3 -18.63 -1.84 0.08
CA LYS A 3 -19.02 -2.17 1.46
C LYS A 3 -18.03 -3.18 2.03
N GLU A 4 -17.82 -3.10 3.34
CA GLU A 4 -16.93 -4.00 4.08
C GLU A 4 -15.54 -4.17 3.42
N PRO A 5 -14.83 -3.06 3.09
CA PRO A 5 -13.49 -3.16 2.52
C PRO A 5 -12.55 -3.79 3.56
N LYS A 6 -11.75 -4.76 3.11
CA LYS A 6 -10.73 -5.44 3.90
C LYS A 6 -9.47 -5.62 3.07
N VAL A 7 -8.33 -5.52 3.71
CA VAL A 7 -7.03 -5.86 3.14
C VAL A 7 -6.55 -7.13 3.84
N ASP A 8 -6.07 -8.07 3.05
CA ASP A 8 -5.51 -9.33 3.50
C ASP A 8 -4.05 -9.37 3.03
N ILE A 9 -3.11 -9.49 3.96
CA ILE A 9 -1.67 -9.45 3.67
C ILE A 9 -1.10 -10.81 4.01
N GLU A 10 -0.50 -11.43 3.00
CA GLU A 10 0.22 -12.69 3.13
C GLU A 10 1.68 -12.46 2.73
N PRO A 11 2.60 -13.36 3.09
CA PRO A 11 3.99 -13.27 2.66
C PRO A 11 4.11 -13.05 1.14
N GLY A 12 4.68 -11.91 0.76
CA GLY A 12 4.89 -11.52 -0.64
C GLY A 12 3.65 -11.06 -1.44
N SER A 13 2.46 -10.98 -0.85
CA SER A 13 1.27 -10.51 -1.59
C SER A 13 0.23 -9.81 -0.71
N ALA A 14 -0.56 -8.92 -1.33
CA ALA A 14 -1.68 -8.26 -0.67
C ALA A 14 -2.94 -8.32 -1.54
N THR A 15 -4.08 -8.57 -0.90
CA THR A 15 -5.37 -8.71 -1.56
C THR A 15 -6.38 -7.74 -0.94
N PHE A 16 -7.08 -6.99 -1.80
CA PHE A 16 -8.26 -6.24 -1.44
C PHE A 16 -9.51 -7.11 -1.56
N LYS A 17 -10.35 -7.13 -0.53
CA LYS A 17 -11.65 -7.83 -0.50
C LYS A 17 -12.74 -6.83 -0.14
N ALA A 18 -13.86 -6.87 -0.85
CA ALA A 18 -15.02 -6.05 -0.50
C ALA A 18 -16.33 -6.65 -1.03
N LYS A 19 -17.46 -6.16 -0.53
CA LYS A 19 -18.77 -6.33 -1.16
C LYS A 19 -19.08 -5.11 -2.01
N VAL A 20 -19.51 -5.31 -3.24
CA VAL A 20 -19.89 -4.24 -4.16
C VAL A 20 -21.36 -4.34 -4.47
N LYS A 21 -22.09 -3.28 -4.11
CA LYS A 21 -23.48 -3.07 -4.50
C LYS A 21 -23.51 -2.34 -5.84
N ILE A 22 -24.14 -2.97 -6.83
CA ILE A 22 -24.24 -2.50 -8.20
C ILE A 22 -25.70 -2.14 -8.44
N LYS A 23 -25.94 -0.90 -8.88
CA LYS A 23 -27.25 -0.38 -9.25
C LYS A 23 -27.13 0.26 -10.63
N ALA A 24 -27.65 -0.39 -11.66
CA ALA A 24 -27.64 0.09 -13.04
C ALA A 24 -28.99 -0.19 -13.69
N GLY A 25 -29.79 0.86 -13.92
CA GLY A 25 -31.18 0.69 -14.36
C GLY A 25 -31.99 -0.20 -13.41
N LYS A 26 -32.57 -1.28 -13.94
CA LYS A 26 -33.33 -2.29 -13.17
C LYS A 26 -32.45 -3.32 -12.45
N ILE A 27 -31.14 -3.34 -12.72
CA ILE A 27 -30.21 -4.29 -12.10
C ILE A 27 -29.81 -3.77 -10.72
N LYS A 28 -30.13 -4.54 -9.67
CA LYS A 28 -29.70 -4.30 -8.29
C LYS A 28 -29.13 -5.60 -7.73
N THR A 29 -27.80 -5.68 -7.61
CA THR A 29 -27.13 -6.88 -7.09
C THR A 29 -26.00 -6.50 -6.15
N THR A 30 -25.60 -7.46 -5.30
CA THR A 30 -24.43 -7.34 -4.43
C THR A 30 -23.49 -8.50 -4.76
N LYS A 31 -22.23 -8.21 -5.07
CA LYS A 31 -21.21 -9.22 -5.38
C LYS A 31 -19.97 -9.04 -4.53
N ASN A 32 -19.32 -10.15 -4.21
CA ASN A 32 -17.98 -10.10 -3.65
C ASN A 32 -16.98 -9.70 -4.74
N ALA A 33 -16.04 -8.85 -4.36
CA ALA A 33 -14.95 -8.39 -5.19
C ALA A 33 -13.63 -8.74 -4.51
N LYS A 34 -12.69 -9.27 -5.29
CA LYS A 34 -11.33 -9.60 -4.88
C LYS A 34 -10.39 -8.95 -5.88
N GLY A 35 -9.37 -8.28 -5.39
CA GLY A 35 -8.41 -7.54 -6.21
C GLY A 35 -7.01 -7.67 -5.65
N GLU A 36 -6.01 -7.66 -6.53
CA GLU A 36 -4.61 -7.58 -6.13
C GLU A 36 -4.25 -6.15 -5.72
N MET A 37 -3.33 -6.04 -4.76
CA MET A 37 -2.81 -4.76 -4.28
C MET A 37 -1.31 -4.70 -4.47
N ASP A 38 -0.85 -3.53 -4.93
CA ASP A 38 0.57 -3.19 -4.95
C ASP A 38 0.90 -2.44 -3.66
N ILE A 39 1.88 -2.92 -2.92
CA ILE A 39 2.48 -2.25 -1.76
C ILE A 39 3.95 -2.03 -2.09
N THR A 40 4.36 -0.78 -2.25
CA THR A 40 5.71 -0.41 -2.69
C THR A 40 6.33 0.62 -1.77
N TYR A 41 7.66 0.61 -1.69
CA TYR A 41 8.41 1.64 -0.99
C TYR A 41 9.20 2.49 -2.01
N LEU A 42 8.82 3.75 -2.13
CA LEU A 42 9.48 4.77 -2.95
C LEU A 42 10.60 5.41 -2.13
N LYS A 43 11.80 4.86 -2.23
CA LYS A 43 12.96 5.24 -1.38
C LYS A 43 13.35 6.71 -1.55
N GLU A 44 13.31 7.21 -2.78
CA GLU A 44 13.72 8.56 -3.16
C GLU A 44 12.89 9.64 -2.44
N THR A 45 11.63 9.33 -2.16
CA THR A 45 10.70 10.23 -1.47
C THR A 45 10.39 9.79 -0.05
N ASN A 46 10.99 8.67 0.39
CA ASN A 46 10.69 7.99 1.64
C ASN A 46 9.17 7.77 1.85
N ARG A 47 8.49 7.18 0.86
CA ARG A 47 7.03 6.95 0.89
C ARG A 47 6.66 5.50 0.66
N ILE A 48 5.86 4.95 1.56
CA ILE A 48 5.21 3.66 1.39
C ILE A 48 3.88 3.90 0.70
N LYS A 49 3.67 3.30 -0.47
CA LYS A 49 2.48 3.46 -1.29
C LYS A 49 1.70 2.16 -1.37
N ILE A 50 0.39 2.26 -1.12
CA ILE A 50 -0.54 1.12 -1.19
C ILE A 50 -1.62 1.45 -2.20
N LYS A 51 -1.81 0.59 -3.20
CA LYS A 51 -2.78 0.81 -4.29
C LYS A 51 -3.48 -0.50 -4.66
N VAL A 52 -4.79 -0.45 -4.89
CA VAL A 52 -5.51 -1.57 -5.55
C VAL A 52 -5.18 -1.56 -7.04
N ARG A 53 -4.58 -2.64 -7.53
CA ARG A 53 -4.12 -2.78 -8.92
C ARG A 53 -5.28 -3.09 -9.86
N GLU A 54 -6.07 -4.10 -9.49
CA GLU A 54 -7.25 -4.54 -10.26
C GLU A 54 -8.38 -4.95 -9.31
N LEU A 55 -9.63 -4.72 -9.70
CA LEU A 55 -10.82 -5.18 -8.96
C LEU A 55 -11.91 -5.62 -9.94
N LYS A 56 -11.68 -6.76 -10.59
CA LYS A 56 -12.57 -7.30 -11.65
C LYS A 56 -13.82 -7.97 -11.06
N ILE A 57 -14.99 -7.58 -11.56
CA ILE A 57 -16.29 -8.15 -11.18
C ILE A 57 -17.06 -8.58 -12.43
N LYS A 58 -17.48 -9.85 -12.46
CA LYS A 58 -18.37 -10.38 -13.49
C LYS A 58 -19.82 -9.96 -13.23
N LEU A 59 -20.42 -9.25 -14.17
CA LEU A 59 -21.83 -8.88 -14.15
C LEU A 59 -22.68 -9.97 -14.81
N SER A 60 -23.81 -10.27 -14.18
CA SER A 60 -24.85 -11.14 -14.73
C SER A 60 -26.21 -10.64 -14.30
N PHE A 61 -27.22 -10.89 -15.12
CA PHE A 61 -28.63 -10.73 -14.77
C PHE A 61 -29.37 -12.04 -15.02
N GLU A 62 -30.45 -12.26 -14.27
CA GLU A 62 -31.38 -13.34 -14.54
C GLU A 62 -32.48 -12.84 -15.46
N PHE A 63 -32.70 -13.58 -16.54
CA PHE A 63 -33.77 -13.34 -17.50
C PHE A 63 -34.43 -14.67 -17.80
N LEU A 64 -35.74 -14.77 -17.53
CA LEU A 64 -36.54 -15.99 -17.73
C LEU A 64 -35.91 -17.25 -17.08
N GLY A 65 -35.34 -17.10 -15.87
CA GLY A 65 -34.68 -18.21 -15.14
C GLY A 65 -33.27 -18.55 -15.63
N GLN A 66 -32.78 -17.91 -16.69
CA GLN A 66 -31.41 -18.10 -17.19
C GLN A 66 -30.49 -16.96 -16.77
N LYS A 67 -29.26 -17.30 -16.39
CA LYS A 67 -28.24 -16.34 -15.99
C LYS A 67 -27.44 -15.87 -17.21
N VAL A 68 -27.68 -14.64 -17.63
CA VAL A 68 -26.99 -14.02 -18.78
C VAL A 68 -25.81 -13.19 -18.28
N SER A 69 -24.61 -13.45 -18.82
CA SER A 69 -23.39 -12.67 -18.52
C SER A 69 -23.39 -11.38 -19.33
N ILE A 70 -23.16 -10.24 -18.66
CA ILE A 70 -23.19 -8.89 -19.28
C ILE A 70 -21.78 -8.39 -19.57
N GLY A 71 -20.77 -8.93 -18.88
CA GLY A 71 -19.37 -8.53 -19.03
C GLY A 71 -18.63 -8.48 -17.70
N THR A 72 -17.38 -8.01 -17.74
CA THR A 72 -16.53 -7.80 -16.56
C THR A 72 -16.26 -6.32 -16.41
N ILE A 73 -16.49 -5.76 -15.22
CA ILE A 73 -16.10 -4.39 -14.88
C ILE A 73 -14.88 -4.46 -13.97
N ASP A 74 -13.84 -3.69 -14.29
CA ASP A 74 -12.76 -3.42 -13.36
C ASP A 74 -13.07 -2.16 -12.54
N LEU A 75 -13.33 -2.35 -11.25
CA LEU A 75 -13.65 -1.27 -10.33
C LEU A 75 -12.43 -0.54 -9.78
N ALA A 76 -11.21 -1.01 -10.03
CA ALA A 76 -10.00 -0.29 -9.59
C ALA A 76 -9.93 1.13 -10.19
N HIS A 77 -10.50 1.33 -11.38
CA HIS A 77 -10.61 2.66 -12.00
C HIS A 77 -11.57 3.61 -11.27
N TYR A 78 -12.63 3.08 -10.66
CA TYR A 78 -13.70 3.85 -10.02
C TYR A 78 -13.52 3.98 -8.50
N TYR A 79 -12.86 3.01 -7.90
CA TYR A 79 -12.52 2.98 -6.48
C TYR A 79 -11.00 2.93 -6.39
N LYS A 80 -10.38 4.11 -6.23
CA LYS A 80 -8.94 4.32 -6.15
C LYS A 80 -8.49 4.57 -4.69
N PRO A 81 -8.67 3.64 -3.74
CA PRO A 81 -8.02 3.80 -2.46
C PRO A 81 -6.51 3.70 -2.72
N SER A 82 -5.86 4.85 -2.63
CA SER A 82 -4.41 4.97 -2.61
C SER A 82 -4.08 5.56 -1.26
N PHE A 83 -3.24 4.86 -0.51
CA PHE A 83 -2.73 5.36 0.76
C PHE A 83 -1.23 5.56 0.63
N GLU A 84 -0.74 6.65 1.21
CA GLU A 84 0.68 6.93 1.29
C GLU A 84 1.04 7.18 2.76
N PHE A 85 2.10 6.52 3.21
CA PHE A 85 2.66 6.66 4.55
C PHE A 85 4.13 7.07 4.44
N ALA A 86 4.64 7.80 5.43
CA ALA A 86 6.07 8.05 5.52
C ALA A 86 6.79 6.74 5.86
N GLY A 87 7.91 6.47 5.19
CA GLY A 87 8.81 5.40 5.59
C GLY A 87 9.72 5.83 6.75
N PRO A 88 10.55 4.90 7.26
CA PRO A 88 11.47 5.18 8.35
C PRO A 88 12.45 6.29 7.97
N LYS A 89 12.68 7.23 8.88
CA LYS A 89 13.67 8.30 8.73
C LYS A 89 14.33 8.58 10.09
N PRO A 90 15.62 8.91 10.14
CA PRO A 90 16.22 9.41 11.36
C PRO A 90 15.50 10.67 11.85
N ILE A 91 15.39 10.81 13.18
CA ILE A 91 14.82 11.99 13.83
C ILE A 91 15.68 13.23 13.56
N GLN A 92 17.00 13.04 13.49
CA GLN A 92 17.98 14.07 13.18
C GLN A 92 19.00 13.52 12.17
N ASN A 93 19.40 14.33 11.20
CA ASN A 93 20.34 13.92 10.16
C ASN A 93 21.80 14.20 10.55
N GLN A 94 22.02 14.81 11.72
CA GLN A 94 23.36 15.06 12.26
C GLN A 94 23.34 15.16 13.78
N VAL A 95 24.49 14.88 14.39
CA VAL A 95 24.79 15.11 15.80
C VAL A 95 26.10 15.90 15.87
N GLU A 96 26.15 16.89 16.74
CA GLU A 96 27.38 17.60 17.07
C GLU A 96 27.90 17.08 18.42
N ILE A 97 29.16 16.69 18.46
CA ILE A 97 29.83 16.18 19.66
C ILE A 97 31.01 17.09 19.98
N GLU A 98 31.03 17.64 21.20
CA GLU A 98 32.19 18.35 21.72
C GLU A 98 33.26 17.36 22.19
N GLN A 99 34.49 17.56 21.71
CA GLN A 99 35.66 16.74 22.05
C GLN A 99 36.37 17.27 23.31
N PRO A 100 37.25 16.47 23.94
CA PRO A 100 38.01 16.92 25.12
C PRO A 100 38.88 18.16 24.89
N ASP A 101 39.32 18.40 23.65
CA ASP A 101 40.07 19.60 23.24
C ASP A 101 39.18 20.80 22.88
N LYS A 102 37.87 20.70 23.16
CA LYS A 102 36.81 21.67 22.84
C LYS A 102 36.52 21.84 21.34
N THR A 103 37.10 21.02 20.48
CA THR A 103 36.70 20.99 19.07
C THR A 103 35.35 20.30 18.92
N LYS A 104 34.65 20.58 17.82
CA LYS A 104 33.33 20.03 17.53
C LYS A 104 33.43 19.04 16.38
N LYS A 105 32.97 17.81 16.60
CA LYS A 105 32.86 16.78 15.56
C LYS A 105 31.42 16.63 15.14
N ILE A 106 31.16 16.76 13.84
CA ILE A 106 29.84 16.52 13.25
C ILE A 106 29.78 15.08 12.78
N ILE A 107 28.74 14.36 13.21
CA ILE A 107 28.40 13.04 12.70
C ILE A 107 27.12 13.17 11.89
N TYR A 108 27.18 12.84 10.60
CA TYR A 108 26.02 12.74 9.73
C TYR A 108 25.34 11.39 9.91
N ILE A 109 24.01 11.40 9.87
CA ILE A 109 23.16 10.23 10.00
C ILE A 109 22.31 10.14 8.73
N VAL A 110 22.47 9.05 7.99
CA VAL A 110 21.72 8.79 6.77
C VAL A 110 21.05 7.42 6.83
N SER A 111 19.90 7.30 6.17
CA SER A 111 19.26 6.00 5.95
C SER A 111 19.99 5.24 4.85
N ALA A 112 20.18 3.94 5.04
CA ALA A 112 20.75 3.01 4.07
C ALA A 112 19.99 1.68 4.08
N ASN A 113 20.31 0.80 3.11
CA ASN A 113 19.80 -0.56 2.97
C ASN A 113 18.28 -0.70 3.16
N GLU A 114 17.53 0.23 2.60
CA GLU A 114 16.09 0.27 2.81
C GLU A 114 15.40 -0.91 2.14
N ASN A 115 14.41 -1.51 2.82
CA ASN A 115 13.62 -2.57 2.24
C ASN A 115 12.20 -2.61 2.78
N LEU A 116 11.33 -3.27 2.02
CA LEU A 116 9.94 -3.54 2.38
C LEU A 116 9.68 -5.04 2.26
N ILE A 117 9.09 -5.61 3.31
CA ILE A 117 8.65 -7.00 3.34
C ILE A 117 7.18 -7.05 3.72
N LEU A 118 6.42 -7.87 2.99
CA LEU A 118 5.07 -8.25 3.37
C LEU A 118 5.14 -9.51 4.21
N GLU A 119 4.69 -9.42 5.46
CA GLU A 119 4.50 -10.54 6.37
C GLU A 119 3.00 -10.76 6.57
N LYS A 120 2.62 -11.90 7.16
CA LYS A 120 1.20 -12.16 7.45
C LYS A 120 0.61 -11.01 8.28
N ASP A 121 -0.47 -10.43 7.79
CA ASP A 121 -1.21 -9.32 8.39
C ASP A 121 -0.38 -8.04 8.66
N LYS A 122 0.83 -7.90 8.09
CA LYS A 122 1.77 -6.82 8.43
C LYS A 122 2.61 -6.37 7.23
N VAL A 123 2.80 -5.07 7.09
CA VAL A 123 3.83 -4.48 6.22
C VAL A 123 5.00 -4.06 7.10
N THR A 124 6.18 -4.60 6.84
CA THR A 124 7.41 -4.24 7.55
C THR A 124 8.32 -3.45 6.64
N VAL A 125 8.78 -2.30 7.11
CA VAL A 125 9.74 -1.46 6.41
C VAL A 125 10.91 -1.21 7.35
N TYR A 126 12.11 -1.46 6.86
CA TYR A 126 13.33 -1.26 7.62
C TYR A 126 14.34 -0.47 6.81
N SER A 127 15.24 0.16 7.54
CA SER A 127 16.37 0.94 7.02
C SER A 127 17.45 0.90 8.09
N ASP A 128 18.68 0.74 7.65
CA ASP A 128 19.85 0.92 8.48
C ASP A 128 20.13 2.42 8.63
N LEU A 129 20.76 2.80 9.74
CA LEU A 129 21.29 4.16 9.93
C LEU A 129 22.81 4.09 9.84
N GLU A 130 23.36 4.77 8.84
CA GLU A 130 24.79 4.93 8.68
C GLU A 130 25.25 6.24 9.31
N PHE A 131 26.35 6.16 10.05
CA PHE A 131 26.94 7.28 10.78
C PHE A 131 28.31 7.59 10.20
N THR A 132 28.47 8.78 9.63
CA THR A 132 29.74 9.20 9.01
C THR A 132 30.22 10.49 9.65
N ALA A 133 31.47 10.51 10.09
CA ALA A 133 32.10 11.72 10.58
C ALA A 133 32.39 12.67 9.40
N ALA A 134 32.15 13.97 9.58
CA ALA A 134 32.74 14.97 8.70
C ALA A 134 34.27 14.86 8.81
N GLU A 135 34.95 14.84 7.65
CA GLU A 135 36.40 15.02 7.57
C GLU A 135 36.81 16.45 7.98
#